data_AF-A0A3D2RZ90-F1
#
_entry.id   AF-A0A3D2RZ90-F1
#
_cell.length_a   1.000
_cell.length_b   1.000
_cell.length_c   1.000
_cell.angle_alpha   90.00
_cell.angle_beta   90.00
_cell.angle_gamma   90.00
#
_symmetry.space_group_name_H-M   'P 1'
#
loop_
_entity.id
_entity.type
_entity.pdbx_description
1 polymer ?
#
loop_
_entity_poly.entity_id
_entity_poly.type
_entity_poly.pdbx_seq_one_letter_code
_entity_poly.pdbx_strand_id
1 'polypeptide(L)'
;GVRSRWNQKGWQDKKLWVVGGDGAMLDIGFQALSRMMMSGQHIKVLVLDTQVYSNTGGQASTASFMAQRSDMADYGKELKGKREGRKELAQICVMHPNVYVAQTTCAHFNHFYKAVKEANEFPGPAVIIAYSTCQPEHGVADNMAMHQAKLAVESRAFPLLVHDPRKGNTIKERLDLKGNPSVGDDWYTIRKTGETIDFITFARSEGRFSKHFDKEGNPSPELLASQQERLANWHMLQELAGQESSSAKAKSEESATTKPAEAKTNGEKPKRRFKKPQR
;
A
#
# COMPACT_ATOMS: atom_id res chain seq x y z
N GLY A 1 -4.73 17.42 -25.02
CA GLY A 1 -5.16 16.14 -24.44
C GLY A 1 -6.68 16.02 -24.45
N VAL A 2 -7.22 14.83 -24.15
CA VAL A 2 -8.67 14.51 -24.20
C VAL A 2 -9.52 15.51 -23.40
N ARG A 3 -9.09 15.86 -22.18
CA ARG A 3 -9.82 16.81 -21.33
C ARG A 3 -9.96 18.20 -21.95
N SER A 4 -8.91 18.72 -22.58
CA SER A 4 -8.96 20.00 -23.31
C SER A 4 -9.96 19.95 -24.47
N ARG A 5 -10.02 18.84 -25.20
CA ARG A 5 -10.99 18.66 -26.30
C ARG A 5 -12.43 18.60 -25.78
N TRP A 6 -12.68 17.96 -24.65
CA TRP A 6 -14.01 17.96 -24.02
C TRP A 6 -14.42 19.35 -23.55
N ASN A 7 -13.50 20.15 -23.02
CA ASN A 7 -13.79 21.53 -22.63
C ASN A 7 -14.19 22.39 -23.84
N GLN A 8 -13.52 22.23 -24.98
CA GLN A 8 -13.90 22.91 -26.24
C GLN A 8 -15.31 22.53 -26.72
N LYS A 9 -15.78 21.31 -26.39
CA LYS A 9 -17.14 20.84 -26.69
C LYS A 9 -18.19 21.31 -25.67
N GLY A 10 -17.81 22.09 -24.66
CA GLY A 10 -18.73 22.53 -23.60
C GLY A 10 -19.06 21.44 -22.57
N TRP A 11 -18.19 20.44 -22.39
CA TRP A 11 -18.42 19.32 -21.45
C TRP A 11 -17.63 19.47 -20.15
N GLN A 12 -17.49 20.68 -19.62
CA GLN A 12 -16.71 20.96 -18.40
C GLN A 12 -17.31 20.28 -17.16
N ASP A 13 -18.62 20.09 -17.14
CA ASP A 13 -19.40 19.40 -16.10
C ASP A 13 -19.21 17.88 -16.10
N LYS A 14 -18.91 17.29 -17.26
CA LYS A 14 -18.74 15.84 -17.41
C LYS A 14 -17.47 15.34 -16.73
N LYS A 15 -17.59 14.27 -15.95
CA LYS A 15 -16.47 13.57 -15.31
C LYS A 15 -15.77 12.69 -16.34
N LEU A 16 -14.49 12.97 -16.60
CA LEU A 16 -13.66 12.18 -17.50
C LEU A 16 -12.97 11.08 -16.70
N TRP A 17 -13.32 9.83 -17.00
CA TRP A 17 -12.68 8.64 -16.45
C TRP A 17 -11.85 7.93 -17.52
N VAL A 18 -10.65 7.53 -17.13
CA VAL A 18 -9.78 6.61 -17.87
C VAL A 18 -9.74 5.32 -17.07
N VAL A 19 -10.04 4.21 -17.71
CA VAL A 19 -10.08 2.89 -17.05
C VAL A 19 -9.08 1.98 -17.76
N GLY A 20 -8.27 1.25 -17.00
CA GLY A 20 -7.31 0.30 -17.54
C GLY A 20 -6.80 -0.68 -16.50
N GLY A 21 -6.21 -1.78 -16.97
CA GLY A 21 -5.55 -2.75 -16.10
C GLY A 21 -4.15 -2.31 -15.66
N ASP A 22 -3.52 -3.11 -14.80
CA ASP A 22 -2.16 -2.87 -14.34
C ASP A 22 -1.15 -2.79 -15.49
N GLY A 23 -1.21 -3.68 -16.48
CA GLY A 23 -0.30 -3.62 -17.63
C GLY A 23 -0.39 -2.34 -18.47
N ALA A 24 -1.58 -1.76 -18.59
CA ALA A 24 -1.74 -0.48 -19.27
C ALA A 24 -1.15 0.68 -18.44
N MET A 25 -1.28 0.62 -17.12
CA MET A 25 -1.04 1.78 -16.24
C MET A 25 0.33 1.75 -15.56
N LEU A 26 0.92 0.58 -15.34
CA LEU A 26 2.23 0.41 -14.72
C LEU A 26 3.35 0.16 -15.72
N ASP A 27 3.02 -0.38 -16.91
CA ASP A 27 4.00 -0.72 -17.96
C ASP A 27 3.86 0.21 -19.17
N ILE A 28 3.22 -0.23 -20.25
CA ILE A 28 3.26 0.44 -21.56
C ILE A 28 2.74 1.89 -21.53
N GLY A 29 1.72 2.16 -20.73
CA GLY A 29 1.08 3.48 -20.62
C GLY A 29 1.55 4.29 -19.41
N PHE A 30 2.53 3.82 -18.63
CA PHE A 30 2.95 4.51 -17.40
C PHE A 30 3.42 5.94 -17.67
N GLN A 31 4.16 6.19 -18.76
CA GLN A 31 4.56 7.54 -19.14
C GLN A 31 3.37 8.47 -19.41
N ALA A 32 2.30 7.94 -20.03
CA ALA A 32 1.08 8.69 -20.32
C ALA A 32 0.30 8.94 -19.04
N LEU A 33 0.21 7.95 -18.14
CA LEU A 33 -0.36 8.10 -16.80
C LEU A 33 0.35 9.20 -16.02
N SER A 34 1.69 9.14 -15.94
CA SER A 34 2.52 10.14 -15.28
C SER A 34 2.29 11.54 -15.87
N ARG A 35 2.18 11.65 -17.20
CA ARG A 35 1.84 12.93 -17.86
C ARG A 35 0.44 13.43 -17.50
N MET A 36 -0.55 12.55 -17.38
CA MET A 36 -1.90 12.89 -16.93
C MET A 36 -1.89 13.38 -15.48
N MET A 37 -1.13 12.74 -14.60
CA MET A 37 -0.96 13.15 -13.20
C MET A 37 -0.31 14.55 -13.10
N MET A 38 0.66 14.86 -13.97
CA MET A 38 1.29 16.20 -14.06
C MET A 38 0.44 17.26 -14.78
N SER A 39 -0.74 16.92 -15.30
CA SER A 39 -1.49 17.84 -16.16
C SER A 39 -2.22 18.93 -15.39
N GLY A 40 -2.50 18.73 -14.10
CA GLY A 40 -3.40 19.58 -13.30
C GLY A 40 -4.86 19.53 -13.78
N GLN A 41 -5.19 18.69 -14.76
CA GLN A 41 -6.51 18.62 -15.36
C GLN A 41 -7.45 17.72 -14.54
N HIS A 42 -8.76 18.00 -14.57
CA HIS A 42 -9.79 17.15 -13.96
C HIS A 42 -9.94 15.83 -14.74
N ILE A 43 -9.04 14.89 -14.47
CA ILE A 43 -8.98 13.55 -15.06
C ILE A 43 -8.97 12.54 -13.93
N LYS A 44 -9.83 11.53 -14.02
CA LYS A 44 -9.92 10.44 -13.04
C LYS A 44 -9.43 9.16 -13.69
N VAL A 45 -8.57 8.42 -13.02
CA VAL A 45 -8.04 7.16 -13.52
C VAL A 45 -8.48 6.05 -12.57
N LEU A 46 -9.08 5.00 -13.11
CA LEU A 46 -9.33 3.75 -12.40
C LEU A 46 -8.39 2.68 -12.96
N VAL A 47 -7.51 2.19 -12.10
CA VAL A 47 -6.62 1.06 -12.38
C VAL A 47 -7.23 -0.18 -11.77
N LEU A 48 -7.57 -1.15 -12.60
CA LEU A 48 -7.99 -2.49 -12.17
C LEU A 48 -6.74 -3.35 -12.09
N ASP A 49 -6.15 -3.41 -10.89
CA ASP A 49 -4.87 -4.08 -10.69
C ASP A 49 -5.12 -5.58 -10.51
N THR A 50 -4.75 -6.35 -11.53
CA THR A 50 -4.84 -7.81 -11.55
C THR A 50 -3.48 -8.48 -11.36
N GLN A 51 -2.40 -7.70 -11.22
CA GLN A 51 -1.03 -8.20 -11.04
C GLN A 51 -0.53 -9.13 -12.17
N VAL A 52 -1.15 -9.09 -13.34
CA VAL A 52 -0.78 -9.82 -14.56
C VAL A 52 -1.45 -9.16 -15.77
N TYR A 53 -0.99 -9.47 -16.98
CA TYR A 53 -1.74 -9.13 -18.18
C TYR A 53 -2.84 -10.17 -18.41
N SER A 54 -3.94 -10.01 -17.67
CA SER A 54 -5.05 -10.99 -17.63
C SER A 54 -5.57 -11.37 -19.03
N ASN A 55 -5.83 -10.39 -19.89
CA ASN A 55 -6.46 -10.64 -21.21
C ASN A 55 -5.56 -11.44 -22.18
N THR A 56 -4.24 -11.34 -22.06
CA THR A 56 -3.29 -11.98 -22.99
C THR A 56 -2.77 -13.32 -22.48
N GLY A 57 -3.38 -13.88 -21.44
CA GLY A 57 -3.02 -15.19 -20.87
C GLY A 57 -2.07 -15.12 -19.68
N GLY A 58 -2.09 -14.02 -18.91
CA GLY A 58 -1.46 -13.99 -17.59
C GLY A 58 0.05 -13.75 -17.60
N GLN A 59 0.56 -12.90 -18.50
CA GLN A 59 1.97 -12.49 -18.45
C GLN A 59 2.29 -11.68 -17.20
N ALA A 60 3.53 -11.81 -16.73
CA ALA A 60 4.07 -10.96 -15.68
C ALA A 60 3.97 -9.47 -16.09
N SER A 61 3.49 -8.65 -15.16
CA SER A 61 3.51 -7.19 -15.24
C SER A 61 4.44 -6.63 -14.17
N THR A 62 4.75 -5.33 -14.21
CA THR A 62 5.45 -4.73 -13.07
C THR A 62 4.60 -4.66 -11.79
N ALA A 63 3.28 -4.91 -11.88
CA ALA A 63 2.40 -5.09 -10.72
C ALA A 63 2.46 -6.51 -10.12
N SER A 64 2.99 -7.51 -10.83
CA SER A 64 3.15 -8.87 -10.29
C SER A 64 4.02 -8.87 -9.02
N PHE A 65 3.65 -9.67 -8.03
CA PHE A 65 4.43 -9.81 -6.81
C PHE A 65 5.77 -10.51 -7.08
N MET A 66 6.76 -10.28 -6.21
CA MET A 66 7.95 -11.14 -6.17
C MET A 66 7.52 -12.59 -5.91
N ALA A 67 8.25 -13.56 -6.46
CA ALA A 67 7.91 -14.99 -6.39
C ALA A 67 6.55 -15.37 -7.03
N GLN A 68 5.85 -14.44 -7.69
CA GLN A 68 4.63 -14.78 -8.40
C GLN A 68 4.97 -15.57 -9.67
N ARG A 69 4.33 -16.73 -9.85
CA ARG A 69 4.37 -17.46 -11.11
C ARG A 69 3.39 -16.82 -12.10
N SER A 70 3.87 -16.53 -13.31
CA SER A 70 3.08 -16.03 -14.44
C SER A 70 3.78 -16.35 -15.75
N ASP A 71 3.13 -16.15 -16.90
CA ASP A 71 3.84 -16.26 -18.18
C ASP A 71 4.99 -15.24 -18.23
N MET A 72 6.13 -15.61 -18.80
CA MET A 72 7.43 -14.91 -18.72
C MET A 72 8.10 -14.83 -17.33
N ALA A 73 7.47 -15.36 -16.27
CA ALA A 73 8.04 -15.46 -14.93
C ALA A 73 7.65 -16.80 -14.29
N ASP A 74 8.12 -17.90 -14.88
CA ASP A 74 7.72 -19.25 -14.47
C ASP A 74 8.47 -19.75 -13.21
N TYR A 75 8.02 -20.87 -12.66
CA TYR A 75 8.67 -21.57 -11.56
C TYR A 75 9.32 -22.87 -12.07
N GLY A 76 10.64 -22.97 -11.96
CA GLY A 76 11.44 -24.10 -12.42
C GLY A 76 12.76 -24.22 -11.67
N LYS A 77 13.77 -24.81 -12.33
CA LYS A 77 15.12 -24.95 -11.76
C LYS A 77 15.84 -23.59 -11.67
N GLU A 78 15.81 -22.84 -12.78
CA GLU A 78 16.48 -21.54 -12.91
C GLU A 78 15.62 -20.36 -12.45
N LEU A 79 14.33 -20.36 -12.80
CA LEU A 79 13.39 -19.32 -12.44
C LEU A 79 12.56 -19.72 -11.22
N LYS A 80 12.21 -18.77 -10.38
CA LYS A 80 11.45 -18.97 -9.14
C LYS A 80 10.34 -17.93 -9.05
N GLY A 81 9.60 -17.77 -10.14
CA GLY A 81 8.67 -16.66 -10.33
C GLY A 81 9.38 -15.34 -10.62
N LYS A 82 8.63 -14.23 -10.51
CA LYS A 82 9.16 -12.89 -10.75
C LYS A 82 10.22 -12.52 -9.71
N ARG A 83 11.35 -11.98 -10.18
CA ARG A 83 12.51 -11.64 -9.33
C ARG A 83 12.44 -10.23 -8.78
N GLU A 84 11.87 -9.30 -9.54
CA GLU A 84 11.77 -7.91 -9.13
C GLU A 84 10.65 -7.73 -8.11
N GLY A 85 10.83 -6.79 -7.18
CA GLY A 85 9.73 -6.30 -6.34
C GLY A 85 8.57 -5.75 -7.19
N ARG A 86 7.39 -5.67 -6.59
CA ARG A 86 6.23 -5.06 -7.25
C ARG A 86 6.45 -3.55 -7.34
N LYS A 87 6.08 -2.98 -8.48
CA LYS A 87 6.05 -1.53 -8.67
C LYS A 87 4.82 -0.95 -7.97
N GLU A 88 5.04 -0.25 -6.86
CA GLU A 88 3.96 0.33 -6.04
C GLU A 88 3.42 1.62 -6.66
N LEU A 89 2.43 1.48 -7.56
CA LEU A 89 1.86 2.60 -8.31
C LEU A 89 1.31 3.71 -7.41
N ALA A 90 0.66 3.35 -6.30
CA ALA A 90 0.09 4.32 -5.38
C ALA A 90 1.16 5.29 -4.86
N GLN A 91 2.32 4.77 -4.44
CA GLN A 91 3.42 5.59 -3.91
C GLN A 91 4.03 6.48 -4.99
N ILE A 92 4.22 5.96 -6.19
CA ILE A 92 4.69 6.75 -7.33
C ILE A 92 3.71 7.90 -7.61
N CYS A 93 2.40 7.65 -7.56
CA CYS A 93 1.39 8.68 -7.75
C CYS A 93 1.32 9.69 -6.60
N VAL A 94 1.59 9.28 -5.36
CA VAL A 94 1.69 10.20 -4.20
C VAL A 94 2.82 11.21 -4.40
N MET A 95 3.92 10.82 -5.06
CA MET A 95 5.05 11.70 -5.33
C MET A 95 4.79 12.71 -6.47
N HIS A 96 3.71 12.55 -7.23
CA HIS A 96 3.27 13.59 -8.15
C HIS A 96 2.64 14.77 -7.39
N PRO A 97 2.91 16.02 -7.81
CA PRO A 97 2.34 17.20 -7.16
C PRO A 97 0.83 17.25 -7.36
N ASN A 98 0.10 17.50 -6.26
CA ASN A 98 -1.34 17.77 -6.26
C ASN A 98 -2.20 16.69 -6.94
N VAL A 99 -1.92 15.42 -6.65
CA VAL A 99 -2.71 14.26 -7.12
C VAL A 99 -3.45 13.62 -5.95
N TYR A 100 -4.75 13.39 -6.13
CA TYR A 100 -5.51 12.51 -5.23
C TYR A 100 -5.22 11.04 -5.58
N VAL A 101 -4.82 10.25 -4.60
CA VAL A 101 -4.52 8.82 -4.79
C VAL A 101 -5.34 8.01 -3.81
N ALA A 102 -5.98 6.95 -4.28
CA ALA A 102 -6.58 5.95 -3.41
C ALA A 102 -6.21 4.54 -3.87
N GLN A 103 -5.67 3.72 -2.97
CA GLN A 103 -5.52 2.28 -3.16
C GLN A 103 -6.62 1.57 -2.37
N THR A 104 -7.44 0.77 -3.05
CA THR A 104 -8.69 0.26 -2.46
C THR A 104 -9.05 -1.14 -2.95
N THR A 105 -10.10 -1.72 -2.36
CA THR A 105 -10.67 -3.00 -2.75
C THR A 105 -12.20 -2.94 -2.68
N CYS A 106 -12.91 -3.72 -3.50
CA CYS A 106 -14.36 -3.83 -3.40
C CYS A 106 -14.82 -4.48 -2.08
N ALA A 107 -13.97 -5.32 -1.47
CA ALA A 107 -14.23 -5.92 -0.15
C ALA A 107 -14.40 -4.88 0.97
N HIS A 108 -13.74 -3.72 0.84
CA HIS A 108 -13.87 -2.61 1.78
C HIS A 108 -14.82 -1.55 1.22
N PHE A 109 -16.09 -1.92 1.06
CA PHE A 109 -17.12 -1.13 0.37
C PHE A 109 -17.15 0.35 0.76
N ASN A 110 -17.15 0.65 2.07
CA ASN A 110 -17.17 2.03 2.55
C ASN A 110 -15.90 2.82 2.18
N HIS A 111 -14.74 2.15 2.17
CA HIS A 111 -13.48 2.76 1.73
C HIS A 111 -13.51 3.02 0.22
N PHE A 112 -13.94 2.03 -0.57
CA PHE A 112 -14.08 2.15 -2.02
C PHE A 112 -15.05 3.28 -2.42
N TYR A 113 -16.24 3.31 -1.82
CA TYR A 113 -17.24 4.34 -2.08
C TYR A 113 -16.71 5.75 -1.79
N LYS A 114 -16.06 5.94 -0.63
CA LYS A 114 -15.44 7.23 -0.27
C LYS A 114 -14.34 7.61 -1.26
N ALA A 115 -13.47 6.68 -1.64
CA ALA A 115 -12.40 6.93 -2.61
C ALA A 115 -12.95 7.42 -3.95
N VAL A 116 -14.01 6.79 -4.48
CA VAL A 116 -14.65 7.20 -5.75
C VAL A 116 -15.33 8.57 -5.61
N LYS A 117 -16.04 8.80 -4.51
CA LYS A 117 -16.69 10.10 -4.24
C LYS A 117 -15.66 11.23 -4.14
N GLU A 118 -14.65 11.06 -3.30
CA GLU A 118 -13.61 12.07 -3.09
C GLU A 118 -12.77 12.32 -4.35
N ALA A 119 -12.44 11.27 -5.13
CA ALA A 119 -11.78 11.44 -6.42
C ALA A 119 -12.62 12.29 -7.38
N ASN A 120 -13.94 12.06 -7.45
CA ASN A 120 -14.84 12.85 -8.30
C ASN A 120 -14.97 14.32 -7.87
N GLU A 121 -14.87 14.58 -6.56
CA GLU A 121 -14.91 15.91 -5.95
C GLU A 121 -13.57 16.65 -6.05
N PHE A 122 -12.45 15.91 -6.13
CA PHE A 122 -11.12 16.51 -6.21
C PHE A 122 -10.96 17.37 -7.47
N PRO A 123 -10.60 18.66 -7.36
CA PRO A 123 -10.49 19.56 -8.50
C PRO A 123 -9.14 19.43 -9.21
N GLY A 124 -8.83 18.22 -9.71
CA GLY A 124 -7.56 17.90 -10.32
C GLY A 124 -7.43 16.43 -10.74
N PRO A 125 -6.20 15.98 -11.04
CA PRO A 125 -5.94 14.58 -11.37
C PRO A 125 -6.17 13.68 -10.15
N ALA A 126 -6.87 12.57 -10.36
CA ALA A 126 -7.07 11.56 -9.34
C ALA A 126 -6.83 10.16 -9.92
N VAL A 127 -6.26 9.28 -9.11
CA VAL A 127 -6.06 7.87 -9.46
C VAL A 127 -6.60 6.98 -8.34
N ILE A 128 -7.38 5.99 -8.74
CA ILE A 128 -7.88 4.92 -7.87
C ILE A 128 -7.29 3.62 -8.38
N ILE A 129 -6.63 2.88 -7.50
CA ILE A 129 -6.00 1.59 -7.80
C ILE A 129 -6.78 0.56 -7.02
N ALA A 130 -7.56 -0.24 -7.72
CA ALA A 130 -8.44 -1.24 -7.14
C ALA A 130 -7.86 -2.63 -7.32
N TYR A 131 -7.58 -3.33 -6.22
CA TYR A 131 -7.28 -4.75 -6.27
C TYR A 131 -8.42 -5.48 -6.97
N SER A 132 -8.07 -6.20 -8.03
CA SER A 132 -8.99 -6.94 -8.87
C SER A 132 -8.48 -8.37 -8.98
N THR A 133 -9.17 -9.30 -8.33
CA THR A 133 -8.86 -10.72 -8.44
C THR A 133 -9.08 -11.19 -9.88
N CYS A 134 -8.13 -11.95 -10.42
CA CYS A 134 -8.28 -12.62 -11.70
C CYS A 134 -8.32 -14.12 -11.44
N GLN A 135 -9.51 -14.71 -11.51
CA GLN A 135 -9.77 -16.11 -11.18
C GLN A 135 -8.80 -17.08 -11.86
N PRO A 136 -8.67 -17.08 -13.20
CA PRO A 136 -7.77 -18.02 -13.88
C PRO A 136 -6.31 -17.78 -13.51
N GLU A 137 -5.86 -16.53 -13.51
CA GLU A 137 -4.43 -16.21 -13.35
C GLU A 137 -3.95 -16.21 -11.90
N HIS A 138 -4.86 -16.02 -10.94
CA HIS A 138 -4.56 -16.16 -9.51
C HIS A 138 -4.77 -17.60 -9.05
N GLY A 139 -5.47 -18.41 -9.83
CA GLY A 139 -5.84 -19.78 -9.45
C GLY A 139 -6.77 -19.80 -8.24
N VAL A 140 -7.79 -18.94 -8.26
CA VAL A 140 -8.80 -18.83 -7.20
C VAL A 140 -10.19 -19.12 -7.77
N ALA A 141 -11.09 -19.66 -6.94
CA ALA A 141 -12.44 -20.01 -7.38
C ALA A 141 -13.29 -18.76 -7.70
N ASP A 142 -14.28 -18.92 -8.60
CA ASP A 142 -15.05 -17.81 -9.17
C ASP A 142 -15.80 -16.97 -8.14
N ASN A 143 -16.27 -17.59 -7.06
CA ASN A 143 -17.00 -16.93 -5.98
C ASN A 143 -16.09 -16.29 -4.90
N MET A 144 -14.76 -16.39 -5.05
CA MET A 144 -13.81 -15.99 -4.00
C MET A 144 -13.28 -14.56 -4.15
N ALA A 145 -13.73 -13.79 -5.15
CA ALA A 145 -13.18 -12.47 -5.45
C ALA A 145 -13.15 -11.53 -4.23
N MET A 146 -14.28 -11.41 -3.52
CA MET A 146 -14.40 -10.55 -2.33
C MET A 146 -13.61 -11.08 -1.13
N HIS A 147 -13.53 -12.40 -0.97
CA HIS A 147 -12.74 -13.01 0.08
C HIS A 147 -11.25 -12.72 -0.13
N GLN A 148 -10.77 -12.92 -1.36
CA GLN A 148 -9.37 -12.67 -1.71
C GLN A 148 -8.99 -11.21 -1.61
N ALA A 149 -9.87 -10.30 -2.05
CA ALA A 149 -9.64 -8.87 -1.91
C ALA A 149 -9.56 -8.42 -0.44
N LYS A 150 -10.32 -9.08 0.47
CA LYS A 150 -10.20 -8.87 1.91
C LYS A 150 -8.86 -9.41 2.44
N LEU A 151 -8.53 -10.65 2.08
CA LEU A 151 -7.30 -11.32 2.50
C LEU A 151 -6.05 -10.55 2.06
N ALA A 152 -6.06 -9.97 0.85
CA ALA A 152 -4.98 -9.14 0.34
C ALA A 152 -4.71 -7.90 1.23
N VAL A 153 -5.74 -7.31 1.85
CA VAL A 153 -5.57 -6.18 2.78
C VAL A 153 -5.07 -6.66 4.14
N GLU A 154 -5.67 -7.72 4.67
CA GLU A 154 -5.33 -8.28 5.99
C GLU A 154 -3.87 -8.78 6.03
N SER A 155 -3.38 -9.36 4.93
CA SER A 155 -2.02 -9.87 4.75
C SER A 155 -0.98 -8.84 4.32
N ARG A 156 -1.34 -7.55 4.21
CA ARG A 156 -0.48 -6.50 3.62
C ARG A 156 -0.02 -6.75 2.17
N ALA A 157 -0.57 -7.74 1.46
CA ALA A 157 -0.29 -7.93 0.04
C ALA A 157 -0.67 -6.67 -0.77
N PHE A 158 -1.82 -6.09 -0.43
CA PHE A 158 -2.36 -4.88 -1.06
C PHE A 158 -2.99 -3.94 -0.01
N PRO A 159 -2.18 -3.14 0.70
CA PRO A 159 -2.68 -2.23 1.74
C PRO A 159 -3.60 -1.14 1.18
N LEU A 160 -4.58 -0.72 1.96
CA LEU A 160 -5.43 0.42 1.62
C LEU A 160 -4.72 1.73 1.94
N LEU A 161 -4.88 2.74 1.10
CA LEU A 161 -4.42 4.10 1.43
C LEU A 161 -5.25 5.15 0.71
N VAL A 162 -5.32 6.32 1.32
CA VAL A 162 -5.81 7.54 0.67
C VAL A 162 -4.78 8.64 0.87
N HIS A 163 -4.35 9.26 -0.22
CA HIS A 163 -3.58 10.50 -0.23
C HIS A 163 -4.42 11.62 -0.82
N ASP A 164 -4.71 12.63 0.00
CA ASP A 164 -5.50 13.79 -0.41
C ASP A 164 -4.70 15.08 -0.19
N PRO A 165 -4.24 15.75 -1.27
CA PRO A 165 -3.50 17.01 -1.18
C PRO A 165 -4.21 18.12 -0.41
N ARG A 166 -5.54 18.07 -0.28
CA ARG A 166 -6.35 19.08 0.43
C ARG A 166 -6.20 19.00 1.96
N LYS A 167 -5.69 17.90 2.51
CA LYS A 167 -5.67 17.64 3.96
C LYS A 167 -4.49 18.28 4.71
N GLY A 168 -3.47 18.77 4.02
CA GLY A 168 -2.33 19.41 4.68
C GLY A 168 -1.18 19.75 3.74
N ASN A 169 -0.02 20.06 4.31
CA ASN A 169 1.18 20.47 3.58
C ASN A 169 2.24 19.36 3.51
N THR A 170 2.20 18.42 4.46
CA THR A 170 3.13 17.29 4.56
C THR A 170 2.50 16.00 4.04
N ILE A 171 3.32 15.01 3.65
CA ILE A 171 2.82 13.68 3.27
C ILE A 171 2.09 13.04 4.46
N LYS A 172 2.61 13.20 5.67
CA LYS A 172 1.98 12.72 6.92
C LYS A 172 0.54 13.19 7.09
N GLU A 173 0.24 14.45 6.78
CA GLU A 173 -1.13 14.99 6.91
C GLU A 173 -2.04 14.53 5.77
N ARG A 174 -1.45 14.25 4.59
CA ARG A 174 -2.18 13.91 3.38
C ARG A 174 -2.47 12.42 3.26
N LEU A 175 -1.62 11.55 3.80
CA LEU A 175 -1.69 10.10 3.70
C LEU A 175 -2.44 9.48 4.89
N ASP A 176 -3.48 8.69 4.59
CA ASP A 176 -4.33 8.01 5.56
C ASP A 176 -4.33 6.49 5.31
N LEU A 177 -4.01 5.73 6.37
CA LEU A 177 -3.97 4.25 6.36
C LEU A 177 -5.08 3.61 7.22
N LYS A 178 -6.02 4.40 7.77
CA LYS A 178 -7.07 3.92 8.70
C LYS A 178 -8.02 2.88 8.11
N GLY A 179 -8.03 2.71 6.79
CA GLY A 179 -8.78 1.64 6.13
C GLY A 179 -8.28 0.24 6.50
N ASN A 180 -7.02 0.11 6.91
CA ASN A 180 -6.40 -1.18 7.20
C ASN A 180 -6.64 -1.64 8.65
N PRO A 181 -6.71 -2.96 8.88
CA PRO A 181 -6.69 -3.50 10.24
C PRO A 181 -5.31 -3.31 10.87
N SER A 182 -5.27 -3.18 12.20
CA SER A 182 -4.02 -3.19 12.99
C SER A 182 -2.93 -2.28 12.43
N VAL A 183 -3.24 -1.00 12.18
CA VAL A 183 -2.34 -0.09 11.44
C VAL A 183 -0.95 0.02 12.06
N GLY A 184 -0.83 -0.11 13.38
CA GLY A 184 0.45 -0.04 14.09
C GLY A 184 1.23 -1.35 14.19
N ASP A 185 0.71 -2.44 13.65
CA ASP A 185 1.31 -3.78 13.71
C ASP A 185 1.76 -4.22 12.32
N ASP A 186 2.74 -5.13 12.28
CA ASP A 186 3.26 -5.70 11.03
C ASP A 186 2.16 -6.47 10.29
N TRP A 187 1.50 -7.37 11.01
CA TRP A 187 0.50 -8.28 10.48
C TRP A 187 -0.81 -8.14 11.26
N TYR A 188 -1.92 -8.48 10.59
CA TYR A 188 -3.21 -8.55 11.27
C TYR A 188 -3.34 -9.88 12.02
N THR A 189 -3.76 -9.82 13.29
CA THR A 189 -4.08 -11.01 14.08
C THR A 189 -5.58 -11.09 14.37
N ILE A 190 -6.18 -12.23 14.04
CA ILE A 190 -7.60 -12.50 14.30
C ILE A 190 -7.78 -12.70 15.80
N ARG A 191 -8.45 -11.74 16.46
CA ARG A 191 -8.64 -11.76 17.93
C ARG A 191 -9.27 -13.04 18.48
N LYS A 192 -10.12 -13.70 17.70
CA LYS A 192 -10.85 -14.90 18.15
C LYS A 192 -9.99 -16.16 18.13
N THR A 193 -9.11 -16.29 17.14
CA THR A 193 -8.30 -17.52 16.92
C THR A 193 -6.84 -17.33 17.33
N GLY A 194 -6.37 -16.09 17.45
CA GLY A 194 -4.96 -15.76 17.63
C GLY A 194 -4.12 -15.95 16.36
N GLU A 195 -4.76 -16.27 15.23
CA GLU A 195 -4.09 -16.51 13.96
C GLU A 195 -3.60 -15.20 13.33
N THR A 196 -2.35 -15.19 12.90
CA THR A 196 -1.75 -14.08 12.17
C THR A 196 -1.92 -14.27 10.67
N ILE A 197 -2.43 -13.24 10.01
CA ILE A 197 -2.61 -13.19 8.56
C ILE A 197 -1.44 -12.41 7.97
N ASP A 198 -0.46 -13.14 7.43
CA ASP A 198 0.71 -12.59 6.74
C ASP A 198 0.66 -12.86 5.23
N PHE A 199 1.71 -12.45 4.52
CA PHE A 199 1.77 -12.65 3.08
C PHE A 199 1.85 -14.12 2.68
N ILE A 200 2.46 -14.99 3.51
CA ILE A 200 2.46 -16.44 3.27
C ILE A 200 1.02 -16.99 3.33
N THR A 201 0.19 -16.54 4.27
CA THR A 201 -1.23 -16.94 4.35
C THR A 201 -1.99 -16.55 3.08
N PHE A 202 -1.77 -15.34 2.55
CA PHE A 202 -2.33 -14.91 1.27
C PHE A 202 -1.84 -15.78 0.11
N ALA A 203 -0.52 -15.96 -0.02
CA ALA A 203 0.08 -16.74 -1.09
C ALA A 203 -0.39 -18.20 -1.11
N ARG A 204 -0.59 -18.80 0.07
CA ARG A 204 -1.11 -20.17 0.20
C ARG A 204 -2.51 -20.34 -0.39
N SER A 205 -3.28 -19.27 -0.45
CA SER A 205 -4.66 -19.28 -0.96
C SER A 205 -4.76 -19.12 -2.48
N GLU A 206 -3.65 -18.93 -3.19
CA GLU A 206 -3.62 -18.64 -4.62
C GLU A 206 -2.73 -19.62 -5.41
N GLY A 207 -3.26 -20.15 -6.50
CA GLY A 207 -2.54 -21.09 -7.38
C GLY A 207 -1.24 -20.54 -7.95
N ARG A 208 -1.14 -19.22 -8.14
CA ARG A 208 0.07 -18.53 -8.67
C ARG A 208 1.29 -18.58 -7.74
N PHE A 209 1.13 -19.03 -6.50
CA PHE A 209 2.24 -19.29 -5.57
C PHE A 209 2.37 -20.77 -5.17
N SER A 210 1.47 -21.64 -5.64
CA SER A 210 1.40 -23.05 -5.21
C SER A 210 2.72 -23.82 -5.28
N LYS A 211 3.59 -23.52 -6.27
CA LYS A 211 4.89 -24.16 -6.46
C LYS A 211 5.97 -23.73 -5.46
N HIS A 212 5.72 -22.69 -4.68
CA HIS A 212 6.63 -22.21 -3.63
C HIS A 212 6.46 -22.94 -2.29
N PHE A 213 5.56 -23.92 -2.20
CA PHE A 213 5.36 -24.73 -1.01
C PHE A 213 5.89 -26.15 -1.22
N ASP A 214 6.69 -26.64 -0.28
CA ASP A 214 7.12 -28.05 -0.25
C ASP A 214 5.98 -28.98 0.19
N LYS A 215 6.28 -30.28 0.34
CA LYS A 215 5.27 -31.30 0.69
C LYS A 215 4.76 -31.11 2.12
N GLU A 216 5.58 -30.53 2.98
CA GLU A 216 5.31 -30.21 4.37
C GLU A 216 4.60 -28.85 4.52
N GLY A 217 4.48 -28.09 3.42
CA GLY A 217 3.82 -26.80 3.36
C GLY A 217 4.70 -25.61 3.75
N ASN A 218 6.01 -25.78 3.85
CA ASN A 218 6.95 -24.71 4.13
C ASN A 218 7.17 -23.83 2.88
N PRO A 219 7.26 -22.50 3.05
CA PRO A 219 7.51 -21.59 1.94
C PRO A 219 8.98 -21.63 1.49
N SER A 220 9.19 -21.50 0.19
CA SER A 220 10.53 -21.31 -0.40
C SER A 220 11.20 -20.01 0.07
N PRO A 221 12.54 -19.90 -0.02
CA PRO A 221 13.26 -18.65 0.28
C PRO A 221 12.77 -17.44 -0.51
N GLU A 222 12.38 -17.61 -1.78
CA GLU A 222 11.90 -16.50 -2.62
C GLU A 222 10.54 -15.98 -2.16
N LEU A 223 9.65 -16.86 -1.69
CA LEU A 223 8.37 -16.46 -1.14
C LEU A 223 8.53 -15.76 0.21
N LEU A 224 9.49 -16.20 1.04
CA LEU A 224 9.87 -15.50 2.26
C LEU A 224 10.46 -14.11 1.97
N ALA A 225 11.28 -13.99 0.92
CA ALA A 225 11.79 -12.69 0.47
C ALA A 225 10.65 -11.78 -0.02
N SER A 226 9.66 -12.32 -0.73
CA SER A 226 8.46 -11.57 -1.10
C SER A 226 7.69 -11.08 0.14
N GLN A 227 7.54 -11.91 1.17
CA GLN A 227 6.93 -11.46 2.44
C GLN A 227 7.70 -10.28 3.06
N GLN A 228 9.03 -10.34 3.09
CA GLN A 228 9.84 -9.24 3.62
C GLN A 228 9.69 -7.97 2.79
N GLU A 229 9.57 -8.11 1.48
CA GLU A 229 9.34 -6.99 0.56
C GLU A 229 7.96 -6.33 0.80
N ARG A 230 6.90 -7.12 1.03
CA ARG A 230 5.58 -6.60 1.45
C ARG A 230 5.63 -5.91 2.82
N LEU A 231 6.41 -6.45 3.74
CA LEU A 231 6.54 -5.87 5.08
C LEU A 231 7.31 -4.55 5.04
N ALA A 232 8.41 -4.47 4.27
CA ALA A 232 9.16 -3.24 4.06
C ALA A 232 8.29 -2.15 3.42
N ASN A 233 7.46 -2.52 2.45
CA ASN A 233 6.45 -1.66 1.86
C ASN A 233 5.46 -1.10 2.91
N TRP A 234 4.98 -1.97 3.80
CA TRP A 234 4.07 -1.56 4.88
C TRP A 234 4.74 -0.59 5.88
N HIS A 235 5.98 -0.85 6.27
CA HIS A 235 6.75 0.05 7.15
C HIS A 235 6.98 1.42 6.51
N MET A 236 7.30 1.47 5.22
CA MET A 236 7.41 2.73 4.47
C MET A 236 6.10 3.52 4.50
N LEU A 237 4.96 2.85 4.29
CA LEU A 237 3.65 3.49 4.35
C LEU A 237 3.35 4.04 5.75
N GLN A 238 3.65 3.27 6.80
CA GLN A 238 3.50 3.71 8.19
C GLN A 238 4.33 4.97 8.46
N GLU A 239 5.60 4.98 8.05
CA GLU A 239 6.50 6.13 8.20
C GLU A 239 5.94 7.37 7.49
N LEU A 240 5.55 7.22 6.22
CA LEU A 240 4.97 8.32 5.44
C LEU A 240 3.67 8.87 6.05
N ALA A 241 2.87 8.01 6.70
CA ALA A 241 1.65 8.38 7.41
C ALA A 241 1.92 8.85 8.86
N GLY A 242 3.19 8.90 9.29
CA GLY A 242 3.60 9.26 10.64
C GLY A 242 3.07 8.34 11.73
N GLN A 243 2.88 7.06 11.41
CA GLN A 243 2.54 6.00 12.36
C GLN A 243 3.84 5.43 12.94
N GLU A 244 3.84 5.15 14.25
CA GLU A 244 4.96 4.43 14.87
C GLU A 244 4.91 2.95 14.45
N SER A 245 5.93 2.50 13.73
CA SER A 245 6.08 1.09 13.35
C SER A 245 6.31 0.21 14.59
N SER A 246 5.97 -1.07 14.47
CA SER A 246 6.26 -2.11 15.47
C SER A 246 7.75 -2.10 15.90
N SER A 247 8.66 -1.90 14.93
CA SER A 247 10.10 -1.84 15.14
C SER A 247 10.54 -0.59 15.90
N ALA A 248 9.88 0.55 15.69
CA ALA A 248 10.11 1.76 16.46
C ALA A 248 9.56 1.62 17.89
N LYS A 249 8.39 0.98 18.06
CA LYS A 249 7.82 0.66 19.38
C LYS A 249 8.73 -0.28 20.18
N ALA A 250 9.20 -1.37 19.57
CA ALA A 250 10.13 -2.31 20.21
C ALA A 250 11.41 -1.60 20.68
N LYS A 251 12.02 -0.75 19.85
CA LYS A 251 13.18 0.07 20.25
C LYS A 251 12.85 1.07 21.36
N SER A 252 11.67 1.67 21.34
CA SER A 252 11.23 2.60 22.38
C SER A 252 11.00 1.91 23.72
N GLU A 253 10.43 0.70 23.72
CA GLU A 253 10.21 -0.13 24.91
C GLU A 253 11.52 -0.69 25.48
N GLU A 254 12.45 -1.09 24.62
CA GLU A 254 13.80 -1.52 25.00
C GLU A 254 14.62 -0.35 25.59
N SER A 255 14.46 0.87 25.05
CA SER A 255 15.08 2.08 25.61
C SER A 255 14.45 2.55 26.93
N ALA A 256 13.16 2.26 27.14
CA ALA A 256 12.44 2.60 28.37
C ALA A 256 12.79 1.64 29.51
N THR A 257 13.11 0.39 29.21
CA THR A 257 13.52 -0.64 30.18
C THR A 257 15.00 -0.57 30.58
N THR A 258 15.83 0.16 29.83
CA THR A 258 17.28 0.31 30.07
C THR A 258 17.69 1.61 30.79
N LYS A 259 16.75 2.43 31.28
CA LYS A 259 17.10 3.59 32.12
C LYS A 259 17.74 3.14 33.45
N PRO A 260 18.97 3.58 33.80
CA PRO A 260 19.56 3.28 35.10
C PRO A 260 18.78 3.97 36.22
N ALA A 261 18.63 3.29 37.35
CA ALA A 261 18.12 3.89 38.58
C ALA A 261 19.00 5.10 38.95
N GLU A 262 18.45 6.31 38.88
CA GLU A 262 19.14 7.52 39.31
C GLU A 262 19.50 7.41 40.80
N ALA A 263 20.81 7.43 41.06
CA ALA A 263 21.36 7.50 42.40
C ALA A 263 20.91 8.80 43.08
N LYS A 264 20.20 8.68 44.20
CA LYS A 264 19.90 9.80 45.09
C LYS A 264 21.20 10.38 45.65
N THR A 265 21.71 11.45 45.06
CA THR A 265 22.76 12.26 45.68
C THR A 265 22.14 13.18 46.73
N ASN A 266 22.46 12.93 48.00
CA ASN A 266 22.16 13.82 49.12
C ASN A 266 22.85 15.18 48.90
N GLY A 267 22.08 16.20 48.56
CA GLY A 267 22.55 17.58 48.48
C GLY A 267 22.66 18.23 49.86
N GLU A 268 23.88 18.55 50.28
CA GLU A 268 24.19 19.46 51.38
C GLU A 268 23.50 20.83 51.17
N LYS A 269 22.89 21.36 52.24
CA LYS A 269 22.23 22.67 52.25
C LYS A 269 23.26 23.81 52.13
N PRO A 270 23.09 24.78 51.21
CA PRO A 270 23.92 25.98 51.19
C PRO A 270 23.50 26.97 52.29
N LYS A 271 24.49 27.47 53.03
CA LYS A 271 24.37 28.51 54.07
C LYS A 271 23.87 29.83 53.47
N ARG A 272 22.80 30.38 54.05
CA ARG A 272 22.25 31.72 53.74
C ARG A 272 23.30 32.82 53.97
N ARG A 273 23.57 33.64 52.95
CA ARG A 273 24.24 34.94 53.09
C ARG A 273 23.30 36.05 52.62
N PHE A 274 22.88 36.87 53.58
CA PHE A 274 22.14 38.12 53.37
C PHE A 274 23.03 39.15 52.65
N LYS A 275 22.50 39.84 51.64
CA LYS A 275 22.94 41.18 51.23
C LYS A 275 21.73 42.08 50.99
N LYS A 276 21.79 43.28 51.59
CA LYS A 276 20.77 44.34 51.66
C LYS A 276 20.52 44.99 50.28
N PRO A 277 19.36 45.66 50.08
CA PRO A 277 19.03 46.36 48.85
C PRO A 277 19.67 47.76 48.81
N GLN A 278 20.11 48.19 47.62
CA GLN A 278 20.31 49.60 47.30
C GLN A 278 19.37 49.99 46.15
N ARG A 279 18.93 51.25 46.22
CA ARG A 279 17.88 51.91 45.45
C ARG A 279 18.22 52.07 43.97
#